data_AF-A0A8S3RPJ5-F1
#
_entry.id   AF-A0A8S3RPJ5-F1
#
_cell.length_a   1.000
_cell.length_b   1.000
_cell.length_c   1.000
_cell.angle_alpha   90.00
_cell.angle_beta   90.00
_cell.angle_gamma   90.00
#
_symmetry.space_group_name_H-M   'P 1'
#
loop_
_entity.id
_entity.type
_entity.pdbx_description
1 polymer ?
#
loop_
_entity_poly.entity_id
_entity_poly.type
_entity_poly.pdbx_seq_one_letter_code
_entity_poly.pdbx_strand_id
1 'polypeptide(L)'
;MQQILISVSLFSLVYGFPWFQGRIPNGNRVPNPCNRGTWLGVGHLREVGGGNRNIFGQDFFQAGLRWTVNLCEMDSDGDGKTNGEELGDPKCEWYMEATNPVIFNATGHPALAAVVFGFPWFRNDIPNGNNVPDPCSGQTGEIWKGVGHDQAPGGGPRNQFGLDFKGAIFEWTKDLCQKDSDQDGRTNGEELGDPDCTWKKGGTPSAAASGHPGICEPLSDPKCATVNKK
;
A
#
# COMPACT_ATOMS: atom_id res chain seq x y z
N MET A 1 -18.93 -33.62 -48.08
CA MET A 1 -18.00 -33.77 -46.95
C MET A 1 -17.94 -32.44 -46.22
N GLN A 2 -18.51 -32.37 -45.02
CA GLN A 2 -18.66 -31.15 -44.24
C GLN A 2 -17.46 -31.08 -43.27
N GLN A 3 -16.56 -30.11 -43.47
CA GLN A 3 -15.41 -29.94 -42.57
C GLN A 3 -15.88 -29.16 -41.33
N ILE A 4 -15.85 -29.82 -40.18
CA ILE A 4 -16.13 -29.22 -38.87
C ILE A 4 -14.83 -28.54 -38.41
N LEU A 5 -14.84 -27.21 -38.34
CA LEU A 5 -13.80 -26.43 -37.69
C LEU A 5 -14.01 -26.48 -36.17
N ILE A 6 -13.13 -27.19 -35.47
CA ILE A 6 -13.07 -27.18 -34.01
C ILE A 6 -12.16 -26.03 -33.60
N SER A 7 -12.76 -24.92 -33.17
CA SER A 7 -12.03 -23.82 -32.50
C SER A 7 -11.69 -24.24 -31.08
N VAL A 8 -10.42 -24.55 -30.83
CA VAL A 8 -9.90 -24.74 -29.47
C VAL A 8 -9.62 -23.36 -28.88
N SER A 9 -10.61 -22.81 -28.16
CA SER A 9 -10.43 -21.60 -27.38
C SER A 9 -9.60 -21.92 -26.14
N LEU A 10 -8.30 -21.61 -26.19
CA LEU A 10 -7.40 -21.63 -25.03
C LEU A 10 -7.84 -20.55 -24.04
N PHE A 11 -8.63 -20.93 -23.05
CA PHE A 11 -8.84 -20.11 -21.86
C PHE A 11 -7.54 -20.12 -21.05
N SER A 12 -6.73 -19.07 -21.19
CA SER A 12 -5.61 -18.79 -20.29
C SER A 12 -6.18 -18.44 -18.91
N LEU A 13 -6.40 -19.45 -18.09
CA LEU A 13 -6.57 -19.28 -16.65
C LEU A 13 -5.23 -18.79 -16.09
N VAL A 14 -5.03 -17.48 -16.05
CA VAL A 14 -3.87 -16.84 -15.42
C VAL A 14 -4.06 -16.90 -13.91
N TYR A 15 -3.90 -18.10 -13.34
CA TYR A 15 -3.54 -18.23 -11.94
C TYR A 15 -2.13 -17.65 -11.83
N GLY A 16 -1.93 -16.61 -11.01
CA GLY A 16 -0.59 -16.12 -10.71
C GLY A 16 0.22 -17.30 -10.19
N PHE A 17 1.20 -17.78 -10.97
CA PHE A 17 1.89 -19.03 -10.64
C PHE A 17 2.64 -18.85 -9.31
N PRO A 18 2.32 -19.64 -8.26
CA PRO A 18 3.03 -19.60 -6.98
C PRO A 18 4.55 -19.75 -7.11
N TRP A 19 5.01 -20.29 -8.25
CA TRP A 19 6.40 -20.50 -8.56
C TRP A 19 7.25 -19.22 -8.63
N PHE A 20 6.67 -18.06 -8.99
CA PHE A 20 7.42 -16.80 -9.02
C PHE A 20 7.79 -16.28 -7.63
N GLN A 21 7.05 -16.66 -6.57
CA GLN A 21 7.43 -16.34 -5.19
C GLN A 21 8.77 -16.97 -4.81
N GLY A 22 9.05 -18.17 -5.32
CA GLY A 22 10.33 -18.86 -5.12
C GLY A 22 11.47 -18.29 -5.97
N ARG A 23 11.20 -17.31 -6.84
CA ARG A 23 12.21 -16.67 -7.70
C ARG A 23 12.76 -15.35 -7.14
N ILE A 24 12.31 -14.95 -5.97
CA ILE A 24 12.75 -13.75 -5.25
C ILE A 24 13.00 -14.11 -3.77
N PRO A 25 13.93 -13.44 -3.08
CA PRO A 25 14.15 -13.68 -1.66
C PRO A 25 12.89 -13.37 -0.84
N ASN A 26 12.59 -14.21 0.16
CA ASN A 26 11.43 -14.08 1.04
C ASN A 26 10.06 -13.86 0.35
N GLY A 27 9.88 -14.26 -0.91
CA GLY A 27 8.64 -13.98 -1.66
C GLY A 27 7.34 -14.53 -1.04
N ASN A 28 7.44 -15.47 -0.09
CA ASN A 28 6.34 -16.02 0.70
C ASN A 28 6.28 -15.50 2.15
N ARG A 29 7.03 -14.43 2.46
CA ARG A 29 7.15 -13.83 3.80
C ARG A 29 7.11 -12.30 3.77
N VAL A 30 6.77 -11.70 2.62
CA VAL A 30 6.62 -10.25 2.49
C VAL A 30 5.41 -9.79 3.32
N PRO A 31 5.57 -8.85 4.27
CA PRO A 31 4.48 -8.38 5.12
C PRO A 31 3.37 -7.68 4.32
N ASN A 32 2.11 -7.89 4.74
CA ASN A 32 0.97 -7.14 4.22
C ASN A 32 0.75 -5.84 5.03
N PRO A 33 0.48 -4.68 4.40
CA PRO A 33 0.19 -3.41 5.08
C PRO A 33 -1.08 -3.39 5.92
N CYS A 34 -2.14 -4.05 5.44
CA CYS A 34 -3.49 -3.94 5.98
C CYS A 34 -3.91 -5.17 6.79
N ASN A 35 -3.05 -6.19 6.88
CA ASN A 35 -3.25 -7.33 7.78
C ASN A 35 -1.92 -7.88 8.30
N ARG A 36 -1.93 -8.61 9.43
CA ARG A 36 -0.73 -9.30 9.96
C ARG A 36 -0.29 -10.52 9.13
N GLY A 37 -0.84 -10.69 7.93
CA GLY A 37 -0.56 -11.78 7.00
C GLY A 37 0.53 -11.43 6.00
N THR A 38 0.68 -12.29 4.99
CA THR A 38 1.73 -12.19 3.98
C THR A 38 1.14 -11.76 2.64
N TRP A 39 1.81 -10.83 1.96
CA TRP A 39 1.52 -10.48 0.57
C TRP A 39 2.17 -11.50 -0.37
N LEU A 40 1.45 -12.58 -0.68
CA LEU A 40 1.91 -13.66 -1.54
C LEU A 40 2.09 -13.24 -3.02
N GLY A 41 1.36 -12.22 -3.46
CA GLY A 41 1.41 -11.66 -4.80
C GLY A 41 2.38 -10.50 -4.95
N VAL A 42 3.63 -10.61 -4.49
CA VAL A 42 4.59 -9.48 -4.37
C VAL A 42 4.71 -8.62 -5.65
N GLY A 43 4.62 -9.22 -6.84
CA GLY A 43 4.65 -8.51 -8.13
C GLY A 43 3.30 -8.01 -8.65
N HIS A 44 2.25 -8.05 -7.84
CA HIS A 44 0.87 -7.75 -8.23
C HIS A 44 0.20 -6.81 -7.23
N LEU A 45 -0.81 -6.08 -7.69
CA LEU A 45 -1.66 -5.24 -6.83
C LEU A 45 -2.54 -6.07 -5.89
N ARG A 46 -2.72 -7.37 -6.16
CA ARG A 46 -3.51 -8.28 -5.31
C ARG A 46 -2.59 -9.08 -4.40
N GLU A 47 -2.94 -9.16 -3.11
CA GLU A 47 -2.19 -9.89 -2.09
C GLU A 47 -1.99 -11.38 -2.40
N VAL A 48 -2.91 -12.01 -3.15
CA VAL A 48 -2.82 -13.43 -3.56
C VAL A 48 -2.18 -13.61 -4.94
N GLY A 49 -1.82 -12.53 -5.63
CA GLY A 49 -1.29 -12.52 -6.99
C GLY A 49 -2.36 -12.44 -8.08
N GLY A 50 -1.91 -12.49 -9.34
CA GLY A 50 -2.76 -12.34 -10.52
C GLY A 50 -3.24 -10.91 -10.77
N GLY A 51 -3.96 -10.68 -11.87
CA GLY A 51 -4.37 -9.34 -12.29
C GLY A 51 -3.19 -8.44 -12.65
N ASN A 52 -3.37 -7.12 -12.52
CA ASN A 52 -2.36 -6.14 -12.89
C ASN A 52 -1.09 -6.25 -12.02
N ARG A 53 0.07 -6.04 -12.65
CA ARG A 53 1.37 -5.97 -11.98
C ARG A 53 1.54 -4.61 -11.31
N ASN A 54 2.11 -4.60 -10.12
CA ASN A 54 2.60 -3.36 -9.49
C ASN A 54 3.96 -2.96 -10.12
N ILE A 55 4.58 -1.90 -9.62
CA ILE A 55 5.83 -1.38 -10.21
C ILE A 55 6.96 -2.41 -10.15
N PHE A 56 7.18 -3.03 -8.98
CA PHE A 56 8.11 -4.16 -8.84
C PHE A 56 7.83 -5.30 -9.84
N GLY A 57 6.57 -5.70 -10.01
CA GLY A 57 6.20 -6.76 -10.95
C GLY A 57 6.47 -6.39 -12.40
N GLN A 58 6.41 -5.11 -12.75
CA GLN A 58 6.81 -4.62 -14.07
C GLN A 58 8.33 -4.72 -14.23
N ASP A 59 9.11 -4.30 -13.23
CA ASP A 59 10.57 -4.35 -13.24
C ASP A 59 11.09 -5.79 -13.22
N PHE A 60 10.48 -6.66 -12.42
CA PHE A 60 10.77 -8.10 -12.39
C PHE A 60 10.49 -8.75 -13.75
N PHE A 61 9.43 -8.34 -14.43
CA PHE A 61 9.15 -8.80 -15.79
C PHE A 61 10.17 -8.28 -16.80
N GLN A 62 10.58 -7.00 -16.70
CA GLN A 62 11.64 -6.43 -17.53
C GLN A 62 12.99 -7.13 -17.31
N ALA A 63 13.27 -7.56 -16.07
CA ALA A 63 14.41 -8.39 -15.71
C ALA A 63 14.29 -9.86 -16.20
N GLY A 64 13.28 -10.19 -17.00
CA GLY A 64 13.07 -11.53 -17.53
C GLY A 64 12.56 -12.53 -16.49
N LEU A 65 11.85 -12.06 -15.45
CA LEU A 65 11.30 -12.85 -14.35
C LEU A 65 12.40 -13.60 -13.57
N ARG A 66 13.51 -12.89 -13.32
CA ARG A 66 14.68 -13.37 -12.60
C ARG A 66 15.11 -12.34 -11.56
N TRP A 67 15.51 -12.81 -10.39
CA TRP A 67 16.24 -11.99 -9.42
C TRP A 67 17.64 -11.74 -9.97
N THR A 68 17.86 -10.54 -10.50
CA THR A 68 19.15 -10.11 -11.03
C THR A 68 19.75 -9.07 -10.08
N VAL A 69 21.07 -8.88 -10.12
CA VAL A 69 21.72 -7.81 -9.34
C VAL A 69 21.08 -6.46 -9.64
N ASN A 70 20.86 -6.13 -10.92
CA ASN A 70 20.20 -4.89 -11.31
C ASN A 70 18.80 -4.72 -10.71
N LEU A 71 17.99 -5.79 -10.65
CA LEU A 71 16.67 -5.72 -10.02
C LEU A 71 16.78 -5.64 -8.50
N CYS A 72 17.73 -6.33 -7.89
CA CYS A 72 17.96 -6.29 -6.46
C CYS A 72 18.38 -4.89 -5.99
N GLU A 73 19.27 -4.22 -6.72
CA GLU A 73 19.74 -2.85 -6.44
C GLU A 73 18.74 -1.76 -6.86
N MET A 74 17.69 -2.13 -7.60
CA MET A 74 16.66 -1.18 -8.01
C MET A 74 15.80 -0.81 -6.81
N ASP A 75 15.49 0.47 -6.69
CA ASP A 75 14.44 1.02 -5.83
C ASP A 75 13.18 1.15 -6.69
N SER A 76 12.41 0.06 -6.78
CA SER A 76 11.29 -0.03 -7.74
C SER A 76 10.15 0.92 -7.39
N ASP A 77 9.92 1.21 -6.10
CA ASP A 77 8.83 2.07 -5.64
C ASP A 77 9.27 3.48 -5.23
N GLY A 78 10.57 3.77 -5.24
CA GLY A 78 11.14 5.10 -5.07
C GLY A 78 11.21 5.56 -3.62
N ASP A 79 11.44 4.63 -2.70
CA ASP A 79 11.38 4.86 -1.26
C ASP A 79 12.74 5.05 -0.58
N GLY A 80 13.81 4.96 -1.36
CA GLY A 80 15.18 5.06 -0.89
C GLY A 80 15.76 3.76 -0.36
N LYS A 81 15.03 2.65 -0.39
CA LYS A 81 15.51 1.29 -0.19
C LYS A 81 15.49 0.54 -1.51
N THR A 82 16.46 -0.33 -1.66
CA THR A 82 16.52 -1.26 -2.76
C THR A 82 15.57 -2.43 -2.53
N ASN A 83 15.09 -3.05 -3.61
CA ASN A 83 14.29 -4.27 -3.56
C ASN A 83 14.99 -5.35 -2.71
N GLY A 84 16.33 -5.41 -2.76
CA GLY A 84 17.16 -6.28 -1.93
C GLY A 84 17.04 -5.98 -0.44
N GLU A 85 17.16 -4.72 -0.03
CA GLU A 85 16.98 -4.34 1.39
C GLU A 85 15.60 -4.72 1.93
N GLU A 86 14.56 -4.56 1.11
CA GLU A 86 13.19 -4.84 1.51
C GLU A 86 12.85 -6.33 1.54
N LEU A 87 13.32 -7.10 0.54
CA LEU A 87 13.10 -8.54 0.46
C LEU A 87 14.13 -9.37 1.24
N GLY A 88 15.07 -8.72 1.95
CA GLY A 88 16.02 -9.40 2.84
C GLY A 88 17.27 -9.94 2.16
N ASP A 89 17.64 -9.37 1.02
CA ASP A 89 18.90 -9.58 0.28
C ASP A 89 19.64 -8.24 0.04
N PRO A 90 20.04 -7.50 1.10
CA PRO A 90 20.63 -6.16 0.98
C PRO A 90 22.01 -6.16 0.29
N LYS A 91 22.62 -7.32 0.05
CA LYS A 91 23.91 -7.46 -0.63
C LYS A 91 23.78 -8.02 -2.05
N CYS A 92 22.56 -8.32 -2.51
CA CYS A 92 22.32 -8.92 -3.81
C CYS A 92 23.09 -10.22 -4.04
N GLU A 93 23.18 -11.04 -2.99
CA GLU A 93 23.90 -12.32 -2.99
C GLU A 93 22.94 -13.51 -3.14
N TRP A 94 21.62 -13.28 -3.05
CA TRP A 94 20.64 -14.35 -3.19
C TRP A 94 20.51 -14.86 -4.63
N TYR A 95 20.37 -16.18 -4.77
CA TYR A 95 19.97 -16.83 -6.01
C TYR A 95 19.22 -18.13 -5.71
N MET A 96 18.35 -18.56 -6.64
CA MET A 96 17.40 -19.69 -6.45
C MET A 96 18.04 -21.01 -6.00
N GLU A 97 19.31 -21.27 -6.34
CA GLU A 97 19.99 -22.54 -6.08
C GLU A 97 21.01 -22.47 -4.94
N ALA A 98 21.06 -21.36 -4.21
CA ALA A 98 21.98 -21.20 -3.08
C ALA A 98 21.62 -22.20 -1.97
N THR A 99 22.58 -23.01 -1.54
CA THR A 99 22.38 -23.98 -0.45
C THR A 99 22.37 -23.33 0.93
N ASN A 100 22.80 -22.07 1.05
CA ASN A 100 22.76 -21.31 2.31
C ASN A 100 22.90 -19.78 2.10
N PRO A 101 21.99 -19.13 1.34
CA PRO A 101 22.07 -17.69 1.12
C PRO A 101 21.89 -16.94 2.45
N VAL A 102 22.67 -15.89 2.70
CA VAL A 102 22.49 -15.01 3.85
C VAL A 102 21.25 -14.15 3.60
N ILE A 103 20.09 -14.65 4.00
CA ILE A 103 18.81 -13.96 3.88
C ILE A 103 18.44 -13.37 5.23
N PHE A 104 18.20 -12.06 5.27
CA PHE A 104 17.60 -11.37 6.41
C PHE A 104 16.08 -11.47 6.33
N ASN A 105 15.36 -11.19 7.42
CA ASN A 105 13.90 -11.09 7.34
C ASN A 105 13.52 -9.95 6.38
N ALA A 106 12.49 -10.15 5.56
CA ALA A 106 11.92 -9.09 4.76
C ALA A 106 11.50 -7.92 5.69
N THR A 107 11.92 -6.71 5.34
CA THR A 107 11.73 -5.51 6.16
C THR A 107 10.74 -4.53 5.54
N GLY A 108 10.32 -4.79 4.30
CA GLY A 108 9.45 -3.92 3.51
C GLY A 108 8.80 -4.70 2.37
N HIS A 109 8.34 -3.97 1.35
CA HIS A 109 7.72 -4.55 0.17
C HIS A 109 8.11 -3.68 -1.05
N PRO A 110 8.73 -4.27 -2.09
CA PRO A 110 9.41 -3.58 -3.20
C PRO A 110 8.53 -2.77 -4.17
N ALA A 111 7.26 -2.63 -3.82
CA ALA A 111 6.25 -1.91 -4.59
C ALA A 111 5.41 -0.99 -3.69
N LEU A 112 5.81 -0.85 -2.42
CA LEU A 112 5.16 -0.07 -1.37
C LEU A 112 6.20 0.86 -0.76
N ALA A 113 6.38 2.00 -1.41
CA ALA A 113 7.42 2.95 -1.11
C ALA A 113 7.59 3.32 0.37
N ALA A 114 8.41 2.59 1.13
CA ALA A 114 8.59 2.72 2.57
C ALA A 114 9.98 3.20 3.04
N VAL A 115 10.43 4.43 2.72
CA VAL A 115 10.98 5.43 3.66
C VAL A 115 11.05 6.86 3.06
N VAL A 116 9.92 7.52 2.83
CA VAL A 116 9.91 8.96 3.10
C VAL A 116 9.66 9.08 4.60
N PHE A 117 10.62 9.62 5.37
CA PHE A 117 10.37 10.00 6.76
C PHE A 117 9.07 10.79 6.80
N GLY A 118 7.98 10.14 7.20
CA GLY A 118 6.69 10.78 7.31
C GLY A 118 6.88 11.85 8.36
N PHE A 119 6.82 13.11 7.96
CA PHE A 119 7.05 14.24 8.86
C PHE A 119 5.98 14.20 9.95
N PRO A 120 6.33 13.77 11.18
CA PRO A 120 5.31 13.41 12.15
C PRO A 120 4.42 14.60 12.50
N TRP A 121 4.94 15.83 12.40
CA TRP A 121 4.22 17.06 12.69
C TRP A 121 3.05 17.36 11.76
N PHE A 122 2.95 16.77 10.56
CA PHE A 122 1.80 16.98 9.67
C PHE A 122 0.48 16.52 10.29
N ARG A 123 0.52 15.63 11.28
CA ARG A 123 -0.67 15.27 12.08
C ARG A 123 -1.23 16.43 12.91
N ASN A 124 -0.43 17.48 13.15
CA ASN A 124 -0.87 18.70 13.82
C ASN A 124 -1.46 19.73 12.85
N ASP A 125 -1.36 19.47 11.54
CA ASP A 125 -1.83 20.34 10.47
C ASP A 125 -3.23 19.96 9.97
N ILE A 126 -3.83 18.93 10.57
CA ILE A 126 -5.18 18.42 10.28
C ILE A 126 -5.96 18.24 11.60
N PRO A 127 -7.31 18.36 11.59
CA PRO A 127 -8.12 18.16 12.79
C PRO A 127 -7.98 16.72 13.29
N ASN A 128 -7.90 16.55 14.62
CA ASN A 128 -7.74 15.26 15.28
C ASN A 128 -6.61 14.34 14.76
N GLY A 129 -5.59 14.86 14.06
CA GLY A 129 -4.58 13.99 13.43
C GLY A 129 -3.77 13.09 14.37
N ASN A 130 -3.76 13.38 15.68
CA ASN A 130 -3.17 12.51 16.72
C ASN A 130 -4.12 11.41 17.24
N ASN A 131 -5.40 11.46 16.89
CA ASN A 131 -6.48 10.63 17.42
C ASN A 131 -7.33 10.00 16.30
N VAL A 132 -6.78 9.87 15.09
CA VAL A 132 -7.48 9.21 13.96
C VAL A 132 -7.56 7.71 14.26
N PRO A 133 -8.77 7.11 14.28
CA PRO A 133 -8.92 5.68 14.54
C PRO A 133 -8.17 4.83 13.51
N ASP A 134 -7.64 3.68 13.94
CA ASP A 134 -7.13 2.64 13.05
C ASP A 134 -8.25 1.64 12.72
N PRO A 135 -8.86 1.71 11.51
CA PRO A 135 -9.94 0.80 11.12
C PRO A 135 -9.48 -0.64 10.89
N CYS A 136 -8.18 -0.88 10.72
CA CYS A 136 -7.59 -2.19 10.39
C CYS A 136 -7.21 -3.01 11.64
N SER A 137 -7.00 -2.36 12.79
CA SER A 137 -6.57 -3.01 14.03
C SER A 137 -7.61 -4.00 14.59
N GLY A 138 -8.90 -3.81 14.28
CA GLY A 138 -10.01 -4.52 14.92
C GLY A 138 -10.14 -4.29 16.42
N GLN A 139 -9.36 -3.36 16.98
CA GLN A 139 -9.32 -3.02 18.40
C GLN A 139 -9.77 -1.57 18.61
N THR A 140 -10.73 -1.37 19.49
CA THR A 140 -11.19 -0.03 19.84
C THR A 140 -10.07 0.75 20.53
N GLY A 141 -9.69 1.90 19.96
CA GLY A 141 -8.75 2.86 20.56
C GLY A 141 -7.34 2.84 19.98
N GLU A 142 -7.02 1.96 19.03
CA GLU A 142 -5.79 2.06 18.25
C GLU A 142 -5.86 3.25 17.27
N ILE A 143 -4.71 3.91 17.07
CA ILE A 143 -4.62 5.16 16.29
C ILE A 143 -3.71 5.02 15.07
N TRP A 144 -4.14 5.59 13.95
CA TRP A 144 -3.36 5.65 12.72
C TRP A 144 -2.47 6.89 12.72
N LYS A 145 -1.24 6.75 13.23
CA LYS A 145 -0.26 7.84 13.37
C LYS A 145 0.20 8.42 12.01
N GLY A 146 0.10 7.63 10.95
CA GLY A 146 0.46 7.96 9.59
C GLY A 146 -0.73 8.34 8.72
N VAL A 147 -1.59 9.27 9.14
CA VAL A 147 -2.90 9.53 8.49
C VAL A 147 -2.83 9.70 6.97
N GLY A 148 -1.79 10.34 6.46
CA GLY A 148 -1.56 10.53 5.01
C GLY A 148 -0.85 9.38 4.31
N HIS A 149 -0.75 8.20 4.93
CA HIS A 149 0.01 7.07 4.44
C HIS A 149 -0.77 5.75 4.57
N ASP A 150 -0.42 4.76 3.75
CA ASP A 150 -1.04 3.43 3.76
C ASP A 150 -0.65 2.59 4.98
N GLN A 151 0.29 3.06 5.81
CA GLN A 151 0.78 2.36 7.00
C GLN A 151 0.39 3.12 8.27
N ALA A 152 -0.23 2.44 9.23
CA ALA A 152 -0.66 3.03 10.50
C ALA A 152 0.45 3.75 11.29
N PRO A 153 1.69 3.24 11.37
CA PRO A 153 2.79 3.98 12.00
C PRO A 153 3.23 5.24 11.25
N GLY A 154 2.89 5.39 9.96
CA GLY A 154 3.45 6.35 9.01
C GLY A 154 4.61 5.80 8.19
N GLY A 155 5.12 6.61 7.25
CA GLY A 155 6.00 6.12 6.19
C GLY A 155 5.21 5.30 5.15
N GLY A 156 5.87 4.65 4.20
CA GLY A 156 5.15 4.01 3.10
C GLY A 156 4.60 5.03 2.08
N PRO A 157 3.96 4.57 0.99
CA PRO A 157 3.29 5.45 0.05
C PRO A 157 2.25 6.32 0.75
N ARG A 158 1.97 7.47 0.15
CA ARG A 158 0.83 8.27 0.58
C ARG A 158 -0.44 7.59 0.11
N ASN A 159 -1.41 7.43 1.02
CA ASN A 159 -2.78 7.13 0.63
C ASN A 159 -3.36 8.33 -0.14
N GLN A 160 -4.58 8.16 -0.66
CA GLN A 160 -5.21 9.22 -1.47
C GLN A 160 -5.38 10.53 -0.68
N PHE A 161 -5.72 10.46 0.62
CA PHE A 161 -5.75 11.63 1.49
C PHE A 161 -4.39 12.34 1.58
N GLY A 162 -3.30 11.60 1.77
CA GLY A 162 -1.96 12.18 1.81
C GLY A 162 -1.56 12.84 0.50
N LEU A 163 -1.96 12.27 -0.65
CA LEU A 163 -1.75 12.87 -1.97
C LEU A 163 -2.56 14.16 -2.13
N ASP A 164 -3.80 14.17 -1.65
CA ASP A 164 -4.67 15.34 -1.68
C ASP A 164 -4.19 16.45 -0.74
N PHE A 165 -3.73 16.08 0.45
CA PHE A 165 -3.10 16.99 1.39
C PHE A 165 -1.81 17.59 0.83
N LYS A 166 -0.98 16.80 0.14
CA LYS A 166 0.17 17.32 -0.63
C LYS A 166 -0.28 18.27 -1.74
N GLY A 167 -1.37 17.95 -2.46
CA GLY A 167 -1.95 18.82 -3.48
C GLY A 167 -2.44 20.16 -2.91
N ALA A 168 -2.90 20.16 -1.66
CA ALA A 168 -3.22 21.34 -0.88
C ALA A 168 -1.99 22.00 -0.22
N ILE A 169 -0.77 21.66 -0.64
CA ILE A 169 0.49 22.20 -0.10
C ILE A 169 0.61 21.96 1.42
N PHE A 170 0.08 20.84 1.88
CA PHE A 170 0.06 20.46 3.30
C PHE A 170 -0.71 21.43 4.20
N GLU A 171 -1.77 22.04 3.67
CA GLU A 171 -2.68 22.90 4.42
C GLU A 171 -4.10 22.30 4.53
N TRP A 172 -4.72 22.45 5.69
CA TRP A 172 -6.14 22.14 5.89
C TRP A 172 -7.02 23.21 5.24
N THR A 173 -7.19 23.09 3.93
CA THR A 173 -8.04 23.96 3.12
C THR A 173 -9.50 23.50 3.17
N LYS A 174 -10.42 24.40 2.82
CA LYS A 174 -11.84 24.05 2.69
C LYS A 174 -12.05 22.98 1.62
N ASP A 175 -11.35 23.08 0.50
CA ASP A 175 -11.45 22.11 -0.59
C ASP A 175 -10.96 20.72 -0.16
N LEU A 176 -9.86 20.64 0.59
CA LEU A 176 -9.40 19.37 1.15
C LEU A 176 -10.40 18.84 2.17
N CYS A 177 -10.91 19.67 3.07
CA CYS A 177 -11.89 19.25 4.07
C CYS A 177 -13.16 18.65 3.44
N GLN A 178 -13.65 19.23 2.33
CA GLN A 178 -14.85 18.78 1.64
C GLN A 178 -14.63 17.61 0.68
N LYS A 179 -13.38 17.15 0.52
CA LYS A 179 -13.05 16.05 -0.38
C LYS A 179 -13.33 14.71 0.30
N ASP A 180 -13.87 13.77 -0.46
CA ASP A 180 -13.98 12.35 -0.12
C ASP A 180 -12.77 11.65 -0.76
N SER A 181 -11.66 11.56 -0.03
CA SER A 181 -10.38 11.13 -0.62
C SER A 181 -10.34 9.62 -0.82
N ASP A 182 -10.89 8.86 0.11
CA ASP A 182 -10.92 7.41 0.10
C ASP A 182 -12.20 6.82 -0.51
N GLN A 183 -13.11 7.67 -0.96
CA GLN A 183 -14.31 7.31 -1.71
C GLN A 183 -15.26 6.47 -0.88
N ASP A 184 -15.34 6.68 0.43
CA ASP A 184 -16.25 5.95 1.31
C ASP A 184 -17.66 6.60 1.36
N GLY A 185 -17.77 7.84 0.85
CA GLY A 185 -18.99 8.65 0.83
C GLY A 185 -19.06 9.69 1.95
N ARG A 186 -18.02 9.80 2.77
CA ARG A 186 -17.83 10.85 3.77
C ARG A 186 -16.71 11.78 3.31
N THR A 187 -16.80 13.02 3.75
CA THR A 187 -15.73 14.00 3.52
C THR A 187 -14.65 13.85 4.59
N ASN A 188 -13.42 14.22 4.23
CA ASN A 188 -12.28 14.25 5.16
C ASN A 188 -12.63 15.01 6.45
N GLY A 189 -13.42 16.10 6.35
CA GLY A 189 -13.91 16.88 7.48
C GLY A 189 -14.88 16.11 8.37
N GLU A 190 -15.86 15.40 7.80
CA GLU A 190 -16.77 14.56 8.58
C GLU A 190 -16.04 13.46 9.35
N GLU A 191 -14.98 12.89 8.77
CA GLU A 191 -14.21 11.81 9.39
C GLU A 191 -13.23 12.33 10.45
N LEU A 192 -12.52 13.42 10.17
CA LEU A 192 -11.54 14.02 11.07
C LEU A 192 -12.16 14.95 12.13
N GLY A 193 -13.48 15.12 12.15
CA GLY A 193 -14.19 15.88 13.19
C GLY A 193 -14.24 17.39 12.96
N ASP A 194 -14.19 17.82 11.70
CA ASP A 194 -14.44 19.18 11.20
C ASP A 194 -15.47 19.19 10.04
N PRO A 195 -16.72 18.71 10.24
CA PRO A 195 -17.72 18.59 9.18
C PRO A 195 -18.10 19.92 8.52
N ASP A 196 -17.98 21.04 9.25
CA ASP A 196 -18.30 22.37 8.73
C ASP A 196 -17.11 23.07 8.06
N CYS A 197 -15.93 22.42 8.01
CA CYS A 197 -14.69 22.95 7.44
C CYS A 197 -14.27 24.31 8.03
N THR A 198 -14.41 24.43 9.35
CA THR A 198 -14.13 25.66 10.10
C THR A 198 -12.84 25.61 10.91
N TRP A 199 -12.30 24.41 11.14
CA TRP A 199 -11.09 24.23 11.93
C TRP A 199 -9.90 24.98 11.32
N LYS A 200 -9.02 25.44 12.21
CA LYS A 200 -7.76 26.10 11.88
C LYS A 200 -6.65 25.46 12.71
N LYS A 201 -5.44 25.43 12.16
CA LYS A 201 -4.26 24.86 12.80
C LYS A 201 -4.11 25.30 14.25
N GLY A 202 -4.03 24.33 15.17
CA GLY A 202 -3.95 24.54 16.62
C GLY A 202 -5.29 24.77 17.33
N GLY A 203 -6.41 24.83 16.61
CA GLY A 203 -7.75 24.91 17.18
C GLY A 203 -8.26 23.58 17.71
N THR A 204 -9.38 23.61 18.43
CA THR A 204 -10.11 22.41 18.85
C THR A 204 -11.09 21.99 17.76
N PRO A 205 -11.04 20.76 17.23
CA PRO A 205 -12.05 20.23 16.30
C PRO A 205 -13.45 20.24 16.93
N SER A 206 -14.49 20.35 16.10
CA SER A 206 -15.88 20.42 16.58
C SER A 206 -16.42 19.07 17.05
N ALA A 207 -15.83 17.96 16.58
CA ALA A 207 -16.13 16.60 17.00
C ALA A 207 -14.85 15.77 17.14
N ALA A 208 -14.97 14.57 17.72
CA ALA A 208 -13.91 13.57 17.68
C ALA A 208 -13.78 13.00 16.26
N ALA A 209 -12.60 12.49 15.91
CA ALA A 209 -12.44 11.71 14.69
C ALA A 209 -13.30 10.44 14.78
N SER A 210 -13.94 10.10 13.67
CA SER A 210 -14.94 9.02 13.58
C SER A 210 -14.77 8.14 12.33
N GLY A 211 -13.65 8.30 11.63
CA GLY A 211 -13.25 7.55 10.45
C GLY A 211 -11.81 7.91 10.06
N HIS A 212 -11.29 7.26 9.02
CA HIS A 212 -9.96 7.49 8.50
C HIS A 212 -10.00 8.00 7.05
N PRO A 213 -9.59 9.25 6.76
CA PRO A 213 -9.85 9.93 5.49
C PRO A 213 -9.14 9.36 4.25
N GLY A 214 -8.25 8.41 4.47
CA GLY A 214 -7.48 7.72 3.43
C GLY A 214 -7.77 6.22 3.32
N ILE A 215 -8.73 5.67 4.07
CA ILE A 215 -9.04 4.23 4.11
C ILE A 215 -10.54 4.06 4.04
N CYS A 216 -11.06 3.54 2.91
CA CYS A 216 -12.50 3.46 2.70
C CYS A 216 -13.17 2.59 3.77
N GLU A 217 -14.18 3.13 4.45
CA GLU A 217 -14.94 2.46 5.49
C GLU A 217 -16.45 2.29 5.15
N PRO A 218 -17.12 1.27 5.71
CA PRO A 218 -16.56 0.18 6.51
C PRO A 218 -15.79 -0.81 5.63
N LEU A 219 -14.72 -1.41 6.19
CA LEU A 219 -13.88 -2.38 5.49
C LEU A 219 -14.65 -3.61 4.95
N SER A 220 -15.82 -3.90 5.51
CA SER A 220 -16.71 -4.99 5.06
C SER A 220 -17.48 -4.68 3.78
N ASP A 221 -17.55 -3.41 3.35
CA ASP A 221 -18.24 -3.03 2.12
C ASP A 221 -17.43 -3.53 0.90
N PRO A 222 -18.03 -4.28 -0.04
CA PRO A 222 -17.35 -4.71 -1.28
C PRO A 222 -16.72 -3.58 -2.09
N LYS A 223 -17.31 -2.37 -2.04
CA LYS A 223 -16.76 -1.15 -2.64
C LYS A 223 -15.43 -0.80 -1.96
N CYS A 224 -15.41 -0.69 -0.64
CA CYS A 224 -14.21 -0.37 0.11
C CYS A 224 -13.14 -1.46 0.02
N ALA A 225 -13.54 -2.74 -0.01
CA ALA A 225 -12.63 -3.84 -0.30
C ALA A 225 -12.00 -3.77 -1.70
N THR A 226 -12.56 -2.98 -2.63
CA THR A 226 -11.97 -2.71 -3.95
C THR A 226 -11.11 -1.47 -3.93
N VAL A 227 -11.55 -0.41 -3.24
CA VAL A 227 -10.81 0.85 -3.13
C VAL A 227 -9.50 0.67 -2.35
N ASN A 228 -9.52 -0.10 -1.26
CA ASN A 228 -8.37 -0.30 -0.36
C ASN A 228 -7.35 -1.34 -0.89
N LYS A 229 -7.56 -1.92 -2.07
CA LYS A 229 -6.63 -2.89 -2.73
C LYS A 229 -5.65 -2.21 -3.70
N LYS A 230 -5.57 -0.89 -3.69
CA LYS A 230 -4.77 -0.11 -4.64
C LYS A 230 -3.30 -0.09 -4.26
#